data_AF-A0AAN5CWD6-F1
#
_entry.id   AF-A0AAN5CWD6-F1
#
_cell.length_a   1.000
_cell.length_b   1.000
_cell.length_c   1.000
_cell.angle_alpha   90.00
_cell.angle_beta   90.00
_cell.angle_gamma   90.00
#
_symmetry.space_group_name_H-M   'P 1'
#
loop_
_entity.id
_entity.type
_entity.pdbx_description
1 polymer ?
#
loop_
_entity_poly.entity_id
_entity_poly.type
_entity_poly.pdbx_seq_one_letter_code
_entity_poly.pdbx_strand_id
1 'polypeptide(L)'
;IRTWMNNSINPCDDFYALTCGAGQPGQRRSLSEAGHYNQQSMINQLRKPTSFFDTFPLPIRQIKWYFDACMAGASYEESVKQALKQFNELRDANPDFGFPALYSKETNEATPEQLAAFLGYTIGIRGINTLVTVLPDADQKDPHNAKGGYTFKIDQPSTLLPLSYYNQDIIEELVDGTLDKINAAAQLLGIERVDQDQALNDARDAAQFEYDLATKYSTPDADRRQLERQYNPFTVDGLKQFSPFVD
;
A
#
# COMPACT_ATOMS: atom_id res chain seq x y z
N ILE A 1 10.38 -3.74 -33.34
CA ILE A 1 11.86 -3.73 -33.26
C ILE A 1 12.44 -2.73 -34.26
N ARG A 2 12.21 -2.87 -35.58
CA ARG A 2 12.78 -1.94 -36.59
C ARG A 2 12.45 -0.45 -36.39
N THR A 3 11.30 -0.14 -35.81
CA THR A 3 10.86 1.24 -35.54
C THR A 3 11.54 1.92 -34.36
N TRP A 4 12.27 1.17 -33.53
CA TRP A 4 13.01 1.71 -32.38
C TRP A 4 14.51 1.87 -32.66
N MET A 5 15.00 1.21 -33.71
CA MET A 5 16.43 1.17 -34.02
C MET A 5 16.89 2.42 -34.78
N ASN A 6 17.93 3.06 -34.28
CA ASN A 6 18.67 4.11 -34.97
C ASN A 6 19.97 3.53 -35.57
N ASN A 7 19.89 3.07 -36.83
CA ASN A 7 21.01 2.41 -37.52
C ASN A 7 22.21 3.33 -37.82
N SER A 8 22.13 4.62 -37.50
CA SER A 8 23.24 5.55 -37.61
C SER A 8 24.20 5.50 -36.41
N ILE A 9 23.85 4.76 -35.35
CA ILE A 9 24.67 4.61 -34.15
C ILE A 9 25.50 3.33 -34.23
N ASN A 10 26.79 3.42 -33.89
CA ASN A 10 27.65 2.25 -33.77
C ASN A 10 27.28 1.42 -32.53
N PRO A 11 26.91 0.13 -32.67
CA PRO A 11 26.58 -0.73 -31.53
C PRO A 11 27.70 -0.87 -30.49
N CYS A 12 28.96 -0.75 -30.92
CA CYS A 12 30.12 -0.89 -30.03
C CYS A 12 30.32 0.33 -29.13
N ASP A 13 29.76 1.49 -29.53
CA ASP A 13 29.90 2.75 -28.79
C ASP A 13 28.67 3.00 -27.91
N ASP A 14 27.46 2.78 -28.45
CA ASP A 14 26.21 2.92 -27.70
C ASP A 14 25.11 2.00 -28.26
N PHE A 15 25.09 0.76 -27.77
CA PHE A 15 24.09 -0.21 -28.15
C PHE A 15 22.66 0.22 -27.75
N TYR A 16 22.51 1.02 -26.69
CA TYR A 16 21.21 1.51 -26.28
C TYR A 16 20.66 2.54 -27.27
N ALA A 17 21.46 3.53 -27.68
CA ALA A 17 21.05 4.49 -28.69
C ALA A 17 20.81 3.84 -30.07
N LEU A 18 21.58 2.80 -30.44
CA LEU A 18 21.26 1.99 -31.62
C LEU A 18 19.89 1.33 -31.49
N THR A 19 19.57 0.69 -30.37
CA THR A 19 18.38 -0.15 -30.25
C THR A 19 17.11 0.60 -29.88
N CYS A 20 17.24 1.74 -29.19
CA CYS A 20 16.13 2.52 -28.65
C CYS A 20 16.10 3.99 -29.12
N GLY A 21 17.17 4.50 -29.74
CA GLY A 21 17.34 5.92 -30.02
C GLY A 21 16.43 6.50 -31.11
N ALA A 22 15.67 5.67 -31.85
CA ALA A 22 14.66 6.15 -32.80
C ALA A 22 13.24 6.21 -32.19
N GLY A 23 13.08 5.84 -30.92
CA GLY A 23 11.80 5.84 -30.23
C GLY A 23 11.15 7.22 -30.20
N GLN A 24 9.86 7.28 -30.54
CA GLN A 24 9.09 8.53 -30.55
C GLN A 24 8.30 8.73 -29.24
N PRO A 25 8.01 9.98 -28.83
CA PRO A 25 7.09 10.25 -27.73
C PRO A 25 5.76 9.51 -27.93
N GLY A 26 5.29 8.83 -26.88
CA GLY A 26 4.05 8.03 -26.93
C GLY A 26 4.21 6.59 -27.41
N GLN A 27 5.37 6.19 -27.93
CA GLN A 27 5.64 4.80 -28.30
C GLN A 27 5.93 3.96 -27.05
N ARG A 28 5.21 2.85 -26.88
CA ARG A 28 5.37 1.97 -25.71
C ARG A 28 6.62 1.10 -25.83
N ARG A 29 7.35 0.99 -24.71
CA ARG A 29 8.50 0.08 -24.57
C ARG A 29 8.01 -1.37 -24.51
N SER A 30 8.87 -2.33 -24.88
CA SER A 30 8.52 -3.75 -25.07
C SER A 30 7.83 -4.39 -23.85
N LEU A 31 8.33 -4.14 -22.63
CA LEU A 31 7.73 -4.68 -21.40
C LEU A 31 6.38 -4.03 -21.09
N SER A 32 6.24 -2.72 -21.29
CA SER A 32 4.98 -2.01 -21.13
C SER A 32 3.94 -2.50 -22.14
N GLU A 33 4.36 -2.78 -23.37
CA GLU A 33 3.49 -3.29 -24.43
C GLU A 33 3.04 -4.72 -24.15
N ALA A 34 3.95 -5.60 -23.71
CA ALA A 34 3.59 -6.96 -23.29
C ALA A 34 2.61 -6.95 -22.11
N GLY A 35 2.87 -6.11 -21.09
CA GLY A 35 1.96 -5.92 -19.96
C GLY A 35 0.58 -5.43 -20.41
N HIS A 36 0.55 -4.45 -21.32
CA HIS A 36 -0.69 -3.93 -21.89
C HIS A 36 -1.48 -5.02 -22.64
N TYR A 37 -0.84 -5.78 -23.54
CA TYR A 37 -1.51 -6.84 -24.28
C TYR A 37 -2.06 -7.94 -23.36
N ASN A 38 -1.30 -8.34 -22.34
CA ASN A 38 -1.75 -9.32 -21.37
C ASN A 38 -2.99 -8.82 -20.63
N GLN A 39 -2.97 -7.58 -20.15
CA GLN A 39 -4.10 -6.96 -19.46
C GLN A 39 -5.34 -6.85 -20.37
N GLN A 40 -5.17 -6.37 -21.60
CA GLN A 40 -6.25 -6.26 -22.57
C GLN A 40 -6.85 -7.63 -22.92
N SER A 41 -6.01 -8.65 -23.08
CA SER A 41 -6.47 -10.01 -23.34
C SER A 41 -7.34 -10.53 -22.19
N MET A 42 -6.90 -10.34 -20.94
CA MET A 42 -7.70 -10.70 -19.76
C MET A 42 -9.03 -9.96 -19.70
N ILE A 43 -9.01 -8.63 -19.88
CA ILE A 43 -10.23 -7.80 -19.89
C ILE A 43 -11.19 -8.26 -20.99
N ASN A 44 -10.70 -8.56 -22.19
CA ASN A 44 -11.52 -9.02 -23.30
C ASN A 44 -12.19 -10.37 -23.02
N GLN A 45 -11.52 -11.28 -22.29
CA GLN A 45 -12.17 -12.50 -21.82
C GLN A 45 -13.26 -12.18 -20.80
N LEU A 46 -12.96 -11.36 -19.80
CA LEU A 46 -13.88 -11.02 -18.71
C LEU A 46 -15.09 -10.19 -19.15
N ARG A 47 -15.00 -9.46 -20.28
CA ARG A 47 -16.12 -8.72 -20.89
C ARG A 47 -17.13 -9.60 -21.63
N LYS A 48 -16.86 -10.89 -21.83
CA LYS A 48 -17.83 -11.81 -22.42
C LYS A 48 -19.09 -11.89 -21.53
N PRO A 49 -20.27 -12.18 -22.10
CA PRO A 49 -21.50 -12.29 -21.32
C PRO A 49 -21.35 -13.37 -20.23
N THR A 50 -22.05 -13.22 -19.10
CA THR A 50 -21.97 -14.19 -17.99
C THR A 50 -22.25 -15.62 -18.44
N SER A 51 -23.15 -15.80 -19.41
CA SER A 51 -23.46 -17.10 -20.01
C SER A 51 -22.26 -17.80 -20.68
N PHE A 52 -21.24 -17.05 -21.12
CA PHE A 52 -20.00 -17.64 -21.61
C PHE A 52 -19.29 -18.46 -20.52
N PHE A 53 -19.48 -18.10 -19.26
CA PHE A 53 -18.80 -18.69 -18.11
C PHE A 53 -19.60 -19.77 -17.38
N ASP A 54 -20.85 -20.06 -17.79
CA ASP A 54 -21.75 -20.97 -17.05
C ASP A 54 -21.16 -22.38 -16.87
N THR A 55 -20.41 -22.85 -17.87
CA THR A 55 -19.76 -24.16 -17.88
C THR A 55 -18.38 -24.18 -17.21
N PHE A 56 -17.86 -23.03 -16.80
CA PHE A 56 -16.53 -22.93 -16.19
C PHE A 56 -16.56 -23.30 -14.70
N PRO A 57 -15.41 -23.72 -14.13
CA PRO A 57 -15.29 -23.98 -12.69
C PRO A 57 -15.67 -22.75 -11.85
N LEU A 58 -16.17 -23.01 -10.64
CA LEU A 58 -16.63 -21.97 -9.71
C LEU A 58 -15.63 -20.80 -9.55
N PRO A 59 -14.30 -21.02 -9.38
CA PRO A 59 -13.35 -19.91 -9.23
C PRO A 59 -13.36 -18.94 -10.42
N ILE A 60 -13.52 -19.44 -11.66
CA ILE A 60 -13.55 -18.58 -12.85
C ILE A 60 -14.86 -17.78 -12.90
N ARG A 61 -15.98 -18.40 -12.51
CA ARG A 61 -17.27 -17.69 -12.40
C ARG A 61 -17.23 -16.62 -11.32
N GLN A 62 -16.52 -16.85 -10.21
CA GLN A 62 -16.32 -15.85 -9.15
C GLN A 62 -15.48 -14.67 -9.64
N ILE A 63 -14.42 -14.91 -10.43
CA ILE A 63 -13.64 -13.83 -11.06
C ILE A 63 -14.54 -12.99 -11.97
N LYS A 64 -15.38 -13.64 -12.79
CA LYS A 64 -16.34 -12.94 -13.65
C LYS A 64 -17.34 -12.11 -12.84
N TRP A 65 -17.94 -12.70 -11.82
CA TRP A 65 -18.88 -12.00 -10.93
C TRP A 65 -18.23 -10.76 -10.28
N TYR A 66 -16.99 -10.91 -9.78
CA TYR A 66 -16.25 -9.80 -9.19
C TYR A 66 -15.92 -8.71 -10.22
N PHE A 67 -15.50 -9.09 -11.43
CA PHE A 67 -15.26 -8.15 -12.53
C PHE A 67 -16.52 -7.37 -12.90
N ASP A 68 -17.67 -8.03 -13.00
CA ASP A 68 -18.94 -7.38 -13.32
C ASP A 68 -19.38 -6.40 -12.24
N ALA A 69 -19.24 -6.79 -10.96
CA ALA A 69 -19.51 -5.91 -9.84
C ALA A 69 -18.62 -4.66 -9.88
N CYS A 70 -17.34 -4.81 -10.22
CA CYS A 70 -16.42 -3.68 -10.39
C CYS A 70 -16.81 -2.80 -11.58
N MET A 71 -17.20 -3.38 -12.72
CA MET A 71 -17.59 -2.65 -13.93
C MET A 71 -18.93 -1.93 -13.80
N ALA A 72 -19.86 -2.46 -13.00
CA ALA A 72 -21.10 -1.77 -12.64
C ALA A 72 -20.81 -0.49 -11.83
N GLY A 73 -19.67 -0.46 -11.14
CA GLY A 73 -19.29 0.60 -10.22
C GLY A 73 -20.16 0.58 -8.95
N ALA A 74 -19.85 1.48 -8.04
CA ALA A 74 -20.73 1.82 -6.93
C ALA A 74 -21.27 3.23 -7.18
N SER A 75 -22.52 3.47 -6.80
CA SER A 75 -23.02 4.85 -6.71
C SER A 75 -22.20 5.65 -5.68
N TYR A 76 -22.26 6.98 -5.79
CA TYR A 76 -21.66 7.86 -4.79
C TYR A 76 -22.21 7.56 -3.39
N GLU A 77 -23.52 7.34 -3.26
CA GLU A 77 -24.18 7.03 -1.98
C GLU A 77 -23.68 5.72 -1.37
N GLU A 78 -23.54 4.66 -2.18
CA GLU A 78 -22.97 3.38 -1.71
C GLU A 78 -21.53 3.53 -1.27
N SER A 79 -20.73 4.31 -2.00
CA SER A 79 -19.34 4.60 -1.66
C SER A 79 -19.23 5.35 -0.33
N VAL A 80 -20.05 6.38 -0.14
CA VAL A 80 -20.14 7.14 1.13
C VAL A 80 -20.56 6.23 2.28
N LYS A 81 -21.61 5.42 2.09
CA LYS A 81 -22.08 4.48 3.11
C LYS A 81 -21.00 3.49 3.53
N GLN A 82 -20.25 2.95 2.57
CA GLN A 82 -19.17 2.01 2.84
C GLN A 82 -17.99 2.68 3.54
N ALA A 83 -17.61 3.90 3.14
CA ALA A 83 -16.54 4.66 3.78
C ALA A 83 -16.90 5.02 5.23
N LEU A 84 -18.13 5.49 5.48
CA LEU A 84 -18.64 5.76 6.83
C LEU A 84 -18.66 4.51 7.70
N LYS A 85 -19.09 3.37 7.14
CA LYS A 85 -19.06 2.08 7.86
C LYS A 85 -17.63 1.72 8.27
N GLN A 86 -16.66 1.82 7.35
CA GLN A 86 -15.26 1.49 7.63
C GLN A 86 -14.66 2.40 8.69
N PHE A 87 -14.92 3.71 8.60
CA PHE A 87 -14.45 4.69 9.58
C PHE A 87 -15.04 4.41 10.97
N ASN A 88 -16.36 4.23 11.06
CA ASN A 88 -17.02 3.94 12.35
C ASN A 88 -16.52 2.63 12.95
N GLU A 89 -16.38 1.56 12.15
CA GLU A 89 -15.82 0.30 12.63
C GLU A 89 -14.38 0.45 13.15
N LEU A 90 -13.55 1.30 12.52
CA LEU A 90 -12.19 1.59 12.98
C LEU A 90 -12.20 2.41 14.28
N ARG A 91 -13.06 3.42 14.38
CA ARG A 91 -13.23 4.24 15.59
C ARG A 91 -13.75 3.41 16.76
N ASP A 92 -14.79 2.60 16.53
CA ASP A 92 -15.43 1.78 17.56
C ASP A 92 -14.48 0.70 18.10
N ALA A 93 -13.56 0.20 17.26
CA ALA A 93 -12.50 -0.70 17.68
C ALA A 93 -11.40 -0.01 18.51
N ASN A 94 -11.32 1.32 18.49
CA ASN A 94 -10.25 2.12 19.10
C ASN A 94 -10.80 3.38 19.81
N PRO A 95 -11.72 3.23 20.79
CA PRO A 95 -12.52 4.32 21.34
C PRO A 95 -11.71 5.41 22.07
N ASP A 96 -10.52 5.08 22.58
CA ASP A 96 -9.69 6.00 23.39
C ASP A 96 -8.49 6.58 22.63
N PHE A 97 -8.27 6.13 21.38
CA PHE A 97 -7.15 6.55 20.52
C PHE A 97 -7.54 7.69 19.57
N GLY A 98 -8.84 7.78 19.24
CA GLY A 98 -9.45 8.90 18.52
C GLY A 98 -8.89 9.16 17.11
N PHE A 99 -9.37 10.23 16.50
CA PHE A 99 -8.81 10.80 15.26
C PHE A 99 -8.54 12.29 15.50
N PRO A 100 -7.38 12.69 16.06
CA PRO A 100 -7.12 14.05 16.54
C PRO A 100 -7.43 15.14 15.52
N ALA A 101 -7.05 14.91 14.26
CA ALA A 101 -7.26 15.83 13.16
C ALA A 101 -8.75 16.09 12.83
N LEU A 102 -9.64 15.21 13.26
CA LEU A 102 -11.10 15.30 13.07
C LEU A 102 -11.82 15.65 14.38
N TYR A 103 -11.28 15.18 15.51
CA TYR A 103 -11.88 15.27 16.84
C TYR A 103 -10.82 15.66 17.88
N SER A 104 -10.55 16.97 17.99
CA SER A 104 -9.49 17.51 18.87
C SER A 104 -9.65 17.22 20.37
N LYS A 105 -10.83 16.77 20.81
CA LYS A 105 -11.14 16.47 22.23
C LYS A 105 -10.99 14.98 22.58
N GLU A 106 -10.65 14.13 21.62
CA GLU A 106 -10.67 12.66 21.76
C GLU A 106 -9.28 12.01 21.86
N THR A 107 -8.24 12.72 22.30
CA THR A 107 -6.88 12.14 22.31
C THR A 107 -6.27 12.00 23.70
N ASN A 108 -5.96 10.74 24.02
CA ASN A 108 -4.96 10.36 25.01
C ASN A 108 -3.80 9.67 24.24
N GLU A 109 -2.61 9.63 24.83
CA GLU A 109 -1.56 8.76 24.31
C GLU A 109 -2.03 7.29 24.34
N ALA A 110 -1.79 6.54 23.26
CA ALA A 110 -2.08 5.11 23.24
C ALA A 110 -1.21 4.37 24.24
N THR A 111 -1.83 3.44 24.99
CA THR A 111 -1.06 2.39 25.66
C THR A 111 -0.50 1.39 24.64
N PRO A 112 0.55 0.61 24.99
CA PRO A 112 1.07 -0.45 24.12
C PRO A 112 -0.01 -1.43 23.64
N GLU A 113 -0.96 -1.78 24.51
CA GLU A 113 -2.07 -2.69 24.19
C GLU A 113 -3.05 -2.06 23.19
N GLN A 114 -3.35 -0.78 23.34
CA GLN A 114 -4.23 -0.05 22.41
C GLN A 114 -3.57 0.09 21.04
N LEU A 115 -2.27 0.41 21.00
CA LEU A 115 -1.51 0.46 19.76
C LEU A 115 -1.44 -0.92 19.09
N ALA A 116 -1.20 -1.98 19.86
CA ALA A 116 -1.20 -3.36 19.36
C ALA A 116 -2.57 -3.76 18.79
N ALA A 117 -3.66 -3.41 19.47
CA ALA A 117 -5.02 -3.67 18.99
C ALA A 117 -5.33 -2.90 17.70
N PHE A 118 -4.94 -1.64 17.59
CA PHE A 118 -5.09 -0.84 16.38
C PHE A 118 -4.31 -1.44 15.20
N LEU A 119 -3.03 -1.75 15.39
CA LEU A 119 -2.18 -2.37 14.37
C LEU A 119 -2.69 -3.77 13.98
N GLY A 120 -3.08 -4.57 14.96
CA GLY A 120 -3.65 -5.90 14.74
C GLY A 120 -4.97 -5.88 13.98
N TYR A 121 -5.85 -4.92 14.27
CA TYR A 121 -7.12 -4.74 13.55
C TYR A 121 -6.88 -4.28 12.11
N THR A 122 -6.02 -3.27 11.91
CA THR A 122 -5.72 -2.75 10.56
C THR A 122 -5.08 -3.81 9.68
N ILE A 123 -4.14 -4.61 10.19
CA ILE A 123 -3.52 -5.70 9.43
C ILE A 123 -4.49 -6.89 9.27
N GLY A 124 -5.03 -7.41 10.38
CA GLY A 124 -5.78 -8.67 10.41
C GLY A 124 -7.19 -8.59 9.81
N ILE A 125 -7.86 -7.44 9.91
CA ILE A 125 -9.23 -7.25 9.41
C ILE A 125 -9.26 -6.45 8.11
N ARG A 126 -8.37 -5.46 7.97
CA ARG A 126 -8.36 -4.58 6.79
C ARG A 126 -7.27 -4.89 5.78
N GLY A 127 -6.26 -5.69 6.13
CA GLY A 127 -5.11 -5.94 5.26
C GLY A 127 -4.25 -4.70 5.03
N ILE A 128 -4.30 -3.73 5.93
CA ILE A 128 -3.57 -2.46 5.84
C ILE A 128 -2.37 -2.53 6.78
N ASN A 129 -1.17 -2.56 6.20
CA ASN A 129 0.08 -2.38 6.94
C ASN A 129 0.35 -0.89 7.12
N THR A 130 0.87 -0.50 8.29
CA THR A 130 1.18 0.89 8.63
C THR A 130 2.58 0.98 9.22
N LEU A 131 2.71 1.15 10.54
CA LEU A 131 3.98 1.29 11.27
C LEU A 131 4.84 0.02 11.22
N VAL A 132 4.17 -1.13 11.14
CA VAL A 132 4.81 -2.44 11.10
C VAL A 132 4.12 -3.25 10.04
N THR A 133 4.90 -3.94 9.23
CA THR A 133 4.38 -4.90 8.26
C THR A 133 4.49 -6.29 8.85
N VAL A 134 3.35 -6.99 8.96
CA VAL A 134 3.32 -8.38 9.46
C VAL A 134 2.75 -9.28 8.38
N LEU A 135 3.50 -10.31 8.01
CA LEU A 135 3.02 -11.30 7.03
C LEU A 135 3.46 -12.72 7.40
N PRO A 136 2.59 -13.73 7.23
CA PRO A 136 3.02 -15.11 7.19
C PRO A 136 3.76 -15.38 5.88
N ASP A 137 4.94 -15.99 5.95
CA ASP A 137 5.71 -16.39 4.78
C ASP A 137 6.55 -17.64 5.09
N ALA A 138 7.08 -18.29 4.07
CA ALA A 138 7.94 -19.45 4.25
C ALA A 138 9.16 -19.08 5.10
N ASP A 139 9.51 -19.99 6.01
CA ASP A 139 10.79 -19.97 6.70
C ASP A 139 11.87 -20.12 5.64
N GLN A 140 12.68 -19.07 5.48
CA GLN A 140 13.68 -19.02 4.43
C GLN A 140 14.78 -20.08 4.60
N LYS A 141 15.08 -20.48 5.84
CA LYS A 141 16.13 -21.46 6.13
C LYS A 141 15.59 -22.86 6.31
N ASP A 142 14.31 -23.03 6.66
CA ASP A 142 13.69 -24.34 6.82
C ASP A 142 12.22 -24.41 6.33
N PRO A 143 11.99 -24.24 5.01
CA PRO A 143 10.65 -24.13 4.41
C PRO A 143 9.86 -25.46 4.39
N HIS A 144 10.47 -26.57 4.80
CA HIS A 144 9.85 -27.90 4.81
C HIS A 144 9.84 -28.53 6.20
N ASN A 145 9.99 -27.72 7.24
CA ASN A 145 10.00 -28.20 8.60
C ASN A 145 8.69 -28.92 8.98
N ALA A 146 8.76 -29.78 10.00
CA ALA A 146 7.63 -30.59 10.46
C ALA A 146 6.45 -29.75 11.02
N LYS A 147 6.64 -28.44 11.24
CA LYS A 147 5.61 -27.50 11.69
C LYS A 147 4.94 -26.76 10.52
N GLY A 148 5.25 -27.13 9.29
CA GLY A 148 4.64 -26.59 8.07
C GLY A 148 5.50 -25.60 7.30
N GLY A 149 6.68 -25.22 7.80
CA GLY A 149 7.62 -24.40 7.04
C GLY A 149 7.29 -22.92 6.91
N TYR A 150 6.37 -22.39 7.74
CA TYR A 150 5.98 -20.97 7.74
C TYR A 150 6.37 -20.27 9.04
N THR A 151 6.65 -18.98 8.92
CA THR A 151 6.98 -18.08 10.02
C THR A 151 6.25 -16.75 9.85
N PHE A 152 5.90 -16.08 10.94
CA PHE A 152 5.54 -14.67 10.89
C PHE A 152 6.78 -13.84 10.67
N LYS A 153 6.77 -13.01 9.63
CA LYS A 153 7.78 -12.00 9.36
C LYS A 153 7.25 -10.66 9.80
N ILE A 154 8.11 -9.93 10.49
CA ILE A 154 7.89 -8.55 10.89
C ILE A 154 8.92 -7.72 10.14
N ASP A 155 8.45 -6.71 9.43
CA ASP A 155 9.26 -5.90 8.56
C ASP A 155 8.98 -4.41 8.79
N GLN A 156 9.82 -3.58 8.17
CA GLN A 156 9.76 -2.13 8.24
C GLN A 156 8.37 -1.56 7.89
N PRO A 157 8.12 -0.28 8.24
CA PRO A 157 6.84 0.38 7.95
C PRO A 157 6.48 0.31 6.46
N SER A 158 5.18 0.24 6.20
CA SER A 158 4.64 0.45 4.85
C SER A 158 4.35 1.94 4.67
N THR A 159 5.16 2.59 3.83
CA THR A 159 5.03 4.01 3.51
C THR A 159 3.99 4.22 2.39
N LEU A 160 3.40 5.41 2.33
CA LEU A 160 2.41 5.81 1.33
C LEU A 160 2.96 5.73 -0.10
N LEU A 161 4.23 6.13 -0.28
CA LEU A 161 4.92 6.10 -1.55
C LEU A 161 6.08 5.09 -1.52
N PRO A 162 6.60 4.66 -2.67
CA PRO A 162 7.86 3.92 -2.71
C PRO A 162 9.01 4.78 -2.17
N LEU A 163 9.97 4.18 -1.46
CA LEU A 163 11.08 4.89 -0.80
C LEU A 163 11.85 5.86 -1.72
N SER A 164 11.95 5.55 -3.01
CA SER A 164 12.64 6.41 -4.00
C SER A 164 11.96 7.75 -4.26
N TYR A 165 10.72 7.95 -3.81
CA TYR A 165 9.98 9.20 -3.96
C TYR A 165 10.25 10.18 -2.82
N TYR A 166 10.85 9.74 -1.70
CA TYR A 166 11.09 10.58 -0.53
C TYR A 166 12.35 11.44 -0.70
N ASN A 167 12.25 12.46 -1.54
CA ASN A 167 13.21 13.56 -1.62
C ASN A 167 12.75 14.75 -0.76
N GLN A 168 13.56 15.81 -0.64
CA GLN A 168 13.21 16.95 0.22
C GLN A 168 11.94 17.70 -0.24
N ASP A 169 11.60 17.64 -1.53
CA ASP A 169 10.45 18.36 -2.09
C ASP A 169 9.12 17.63 -1.85
N ILE A 170 9.14 16.34 -1.49
CA ILE A 170 7.92 15.55 -1.28
C ILE A 170 7.13 16.00 -0.05
N ILE A 171 7.79 16.61 0.94
CA ILE A 171 7.15 16.90 2.24
C ILE A 171 5.97 17.83 2.04
N GLU A 172 6.11 18.90 1.25
CA GLU A 172 5.01 19.84 1.00
C GLU A 172 3.84 19.16 0.24
N GLU A 173 4.13 18.26 -0.71
CA GLU A 173 3.09 17.47 -1.39
C GLU A 173 2.36 16.53 -0.41
N LEU A 174 3.08 15.94 0.53
CA LEU A 174 2.49 15.12 1.59
C LEU A 174 1.64 15.95 2.55
N VAL A 175 2.06 17.17 2.89
CA VAL A 175 1.28 18.11 3.72
C VAL A 175 -0.03 18.45 3.03
N ASP A 176 0.02 18.94 1.78
CA ASP A 176 -1.17 19.31 1.02
C ASP A 176 -2.12 18.11 0.87
N GLY A 177 -1.59 16.96 0.45
CA GLY A 177 -2.36 15.74 0.28
C GLY A 177 -2.95 15.18 1.58
N THR A 178 -2.34 15.47 2.73
CA THR A 178 -2.85 15.05 4.04
C THR A 178 -3.94 16.00 4.53
N LEU A 179 -3.74 17.31 4.38
CA LEU A 179 -4.75 18.32 4.69
C LEU A 179 -6.03 18.13 3.86
N ASP A 180 -5.88 17.85 2.57
CA ASP A 180 -7.01 17.52 1.69
C ASP A 180 -7.81 16.31 2.18
N LYS A 181 -7.11 15.26 2.64
CA LYS A 181 -7.77 14.07 3.20
C LYS A 181 -8.47 14.35 4.52
N ILE A 182 -7.88 15.16 5.41
CA ILE A 182 -8.52 15.58 6.67
C ILE A 182 -9.82 16.32 6.36
N ASN A 183 -9.77 17.30 5.45
CA ASN A 183 -10.94 18.09 5.06
C ASN A 183 -12.02 17.24 4.37
N ALA A 184 -11.61 16.33 3.47
CA ALA A 184 -12.54 15.41 2.81
C ALA A 184 -13.19 14.44 3.80
N ALA A 185 -12.43 13.91 4.76
CA ALA A 185 -12.96 13.04 5.81
C ALA A 185 -13.95 13.81 6.71
N ALA A 186 -13.64 15.05 7.09
CA ALA A 186 -14.54 15.87 7.88
C ALA A 186 -15.86 16.15 7.14
N GLN A 187 -15.80 16.48 5.85
CA GLN A 187 -16.99 16.66 5.02
C GLN A 187 -17.83 15.38 4.96
N LEU A 188 -17.17 14.24 4.73
CA LEU A 188 -17.82 12.93 4.68
C LEU A 188 -18.55 12.60 5.99
N LEU A 189 -17.93 12.95 7.13
CA LEU A 189 -18.44 12.67 8.47
C LEU A 189 -19.46 13.72 8.96
N GLY A 190 -19.75 14.75 8.16
CA GLY A 190 -20.65 15.83 8.57
C GLY A 190 -20.10 16.71 9.69
N ILE A 191 -18.78 16.80 9.83
CA ILE A 191 -18.12 17.67 10.82
C ILE A 191 -18.19 19.11 10.28
N GLU A 192 -19.01 19.94 10.91
CA GLU A 192 -19.32 21.30 10.42
C GLU A 192 -18.10 22.24 10.39
N ARG A 193 -17.13 22.03 11.29
CA ARG A 193 -15.93 22.86 11.37
C ARG A 193 -14.73 22.09 11.87
N VAL A 194 -13.75 21.90 11.00
CA VAL A 194 -12.38 21.54 11.35
C VAL A 194 -11.61 22.82 11.67
N ASP A 195 -10.85 22.82 12.76
CA ASP A 195 -9.88 23.88 13.02
C ASP A 195 -8.75 23.77 12.00
N GLN A 196 -8.68 24.71 11.07
CA GLN A 196 -7.74 24.64 9.95
C GLN A 196 -6.28 24.87 10.38
N ASP A 197 -6.04 25.64 11.44
CA ASP A 197 -4.69 25.85 11.94
C ASP A 197 -4.18 24.54 12.57
N GLN A 198 -5.04 23.87 13.34
CA GLN A 198 -4.72 22.54 13.89
C GLN A 198 -4.56 21.49 12.78
N ALA A 199 -5.49 21.41 11.83
CA ALA A 199 -5.44 20.42 10.76
C ALA A 199 -4.19 20.57 9.89
N LEU A 200 -3.74 21.81 9.63
CA LEU A 200 -2.49 22.07 8.93
C LEU A 200 -1.28 21.63 9.74
N ASN A 201 -1.28 21.83 11.06
CA ASN A 201 -0.20 21.33 11.92
C ASN A 201 -0.19 19.80 11.96
N ASP A 202 -1.35 19.16 12.14
CA ASP A 202 -1.48 17.70 12.09
C ASP A 202 -1.01 17.13 10.75
N ALA A 203 -1.33 17.81 9.63
CA ALA A 203 -0.86 17.42 8.31
C ALA A 203 0.67 17.52 8.18
N ARG A 204 1.30 18.57 8.74
CA ARG A 204 2.76 18.70 8.81
C ARG A 204 3.40 17.62 9.64
N ASP A 205 2.85 17.34 10.81
CA ASP A 205 3.38 16.33 11.71
C ASP A 205 3.25 14.93 11.09
N ALA A 206 2.11 14.63 10.47
CA ALA A 206 1.90 13.38 9.75
C ALA A 206 2.83 13.24 8.53
N ALA A 207 3.01 14.29 7.73
CA ALA A 207 3.92 14.29 6.59
C ALA A 207 5.38 14.11 7.01
N GLN A 208 5.81 14.77 8.08
CA GLN A 208 7.16 14.60 8.62
C GLN A 208 7.36 13.21 9.21
N PHE A 209 6.36 12.69 9.92
CA PHE A 209 6.39 11.33 10.45
C PHE A 209 6.52 10.29 9.33
N GLU A 210 5.71 10.41 8.29
CA GLU A 210 5.76 9.58 7.09
C GLU A 210 7.13 9.67 6.38
N TYR A 211 7.68 10.87 6.25
CA TYR A 211 9.03 11.08 5.71
C TYR A 211 10.12 10.40 6.57
N ASP A 212 9.99 10.47 7.89
CA ASP A 212 10.91 9.84 8.83
C ASP A 212 10.81 8.31 8.78
N LEU A 213 9.60 7.74 8.66
CA LEU A 213 9.41 6.30 8.43
C LEU A 213 10.16 5.84 7.18
N ALA A 214 10.09 6.62 6.10
CA ALA A 214 10.75 6.29 4.83
C ALA A 214 12.27 6.47 4.86
N THR A 215 12.78 7.50 5.54
CA THR A 215 14.18 7.94 5.39
C THR A 215 15.08 7.56 6.57
N LYS A 216 14.50 7.41 7.77
CA LYS A 216 15.23 7.10 9.01
C LYS A 216 14.96 5.68 9.50
N TYR A 217 13.72 5.20 9.36
CA TYR A 217 13.29 3.91 9.92
C TYR A 217 13.16 2.78 8.90
N SER A 218 13.35 3.07 7.61
CA SER A 218 13.38 2.07 6.54
C SER A 218 14.82 1.76 6.11
N THR A 219 15.06 0.50 5.75
CA THR A 219 16.36 0.05 5.25
C THR A 219 16.42 0.21 3.72
N PRO A 220 17.50 0.75 3.13
CA PRO A 220 17.65 0.85 1.68
C PRO A 220 17.57 -0.51 0.97
N ASP A 221 17.01 -0.52 -0.24
CA ASP A 221 16.84 -1.73 -1.06
C ASP A 221 18.14 -2.53 -1.28
N ALA A 222 19.29 -1.85 -1.39
CA ALA A 222 20.58 -2.51 -1.57
C ALA A 222 20.92 -3.45 -0.40
N ASP A 223 20.64 -3.00 0.82
CA ASP A 223 20.85 -3.79 2.05
C ASP A 223 19.78 -4.87 2.20
N ARG A 224 18.53 -4.55 1.84
CA ARG A 224 17.40 -5.49 1.83
C ARG A 224 17.49 -6.58 0.76
N ARG A 225 18.48 -6.56 -0.13
CA ARG A 225 18.77 -7.68 -1.04
C ARG A 225 19.74 -8.69 -0.43
N GLN A 226 20.30 -8.39 0.73
CA GLN A 226 21.17 -9.29 1.48
C GLN A 226 20.32 -10.19 2.37
N LEU A 227 19.94 -11.34 1.81
CA LEU A 227 19.01 -12.29 2.43
C LEU A 227 19.46 -12.79 3.81
N GLU A 228 20.75 -13.10 3.98
CA GLU A 228 21.27 -13.57 5.27
C GLU A 228 21.11 -12.55 6.40
N ARG A 229 21.24 -11.25 6.09
CA ARG A 229 21.09 -10.17 7.07
C ARG A 229 19.65 -10.01 7.55
N GLN A 230 18.67 -10.43 6.75
CA GLN A 230 17.24 -10.31 7.08
C GLN A 230 16.74 -11.45 7.97
N TYR A 231 17.45 -12.57 8.02
CA TYR A 231 17.04 -13.72 8.81
C TYR A 231 17.41 -13.53 10.29
N ASN A 232 16.57 -12.81 11.03
CA ASN A 232 16.73 -12.53 12.47
C ASN A 232 15.58 -13.18 13.24
N PRO A 233 15.67 -14.47 13.59
CA PRO A 233 14.58 -15.16 14.28
C PRO A 233 14.48 -14.68 15.74
N PHE A 234 13.27 -14.31 16.15
CA PHE A 234 12.92 -13.99 17.54
C PHE A 234 11.85 -14.94 18.06
N THR A 235 11.90 -15.25 19.35
CA THR A 235 10.72 -15.73 20.08
C THR A 235 9.78 -14.56 20.35
N VAL A 236 8.51 -14.82 20.66
CA VAL A 236 7.56 -13.76 21.05
C VAL A 236 8.09 -12.96 22.24
N ASP A 237 8.58 -13.62 23.28
CA ASP A 237 9.15 -12.95 24.45
C ASP A 237 10.39 -12.11 24.10
N GLY A 238 11.26 -12.62 23.21
CA GLY A 238 12.43 -11.89 22.74
C GLY A 238 12.05 -10.64 21.95
N LEU A 239 10.99 -10.72 21.15
CA LEU A 239 10.46 -9.58 20.41
C LEU A 239 9.82 -8.54 21.35
N LYS A 240 9.05 -8.96 22.37
CA LYS A 240 8.48 -8.06 23.39
C LYS A 240 9.55 -7.28 24.14
N GLN A 241 10.69 -7.91 24.43
CA GLN A 241 11.83 -7.22 25.04
C GLN A 241 12.52 -6.25 24.08
N PHE A 242 12.58 -6.58 22.79
CA PHE A 242 13.18 -5.72 21.77
C PHE A 242 12.31 -4.49 21.45
N SER A 243 10.98 -4.66 21.44
CA SER A 243 10.00 -3.63 21.11
C SER A 243 8.93 -3.49 22.19
N PRO A 244 9.25 -2.93 23.38
CA PRO A 244 8.34 -2.91 24.53
C PRO A 244 7.13 -1.97 24.39
N PHE A 245 7.01 -1.28 23.26
CA PHE A 245 5.95 -0.30 22.97
C PHE A 245 4.75 -0.92 22.22
N VAL A 246 4.77 -2.23 21.95
CA VAL A 246 3.65 -3.02 21.41
C VAL A 246 3.54 -4.31 22.23
N ASP A 247 2.37 -4.59 22.81
CA ASP A 247 2.11 -5.82 23.60
C ASP A 247 1.62 -7.02 22.76
#